data_AF-A0A351MFV8-F1
#
_entry.id   AF-A0A351MFV8-F1
#
_cell.length_a   1.000
_cell.length_b   1.000
_cell.length_c   1.000
_cell.angle_alpha   90.00
_cell.angle_beta   90.00
_cell.angle_gamma   90.00
#
_symmetry.space_group_name_H-M   'P 1'
#
loop_
_entity.id
_entity.type
_entity.pdbx_description
1 polymer ?
#
loop_
_entity_poly.entity_id
_entity_poly.type
_entity_poly.pdbx_seq_one_letter_code
_entity_poly.pdbx_strand_id
1 'polypeptide(L)'
;MRPGTSPGAARARGAALIVFLLVLVLVSAAQLLRGLNQSATATGHQTEELARSGAALREAKQALLGAAIAHDAWKPAGEVPPGEGPGHFSCAAPSTDLEADGTCGSGMPVQSAGFFPLSRDEDTRPSLPRILDGSGSPLVFVMDTHFSKEPARPVHLGHTPRLLLDGVPVVALLFAPGAVRANQSRPQNAPFAIEHHLEDPDNIDGDVRYVTPRQVLANDLVLAITHIDLLCAIRPRVRAARVLQEAFNLNPASPPPPAWYGGEGWNDADGAGGTR
;
A
#
# COMPACT_ATOMS: atom_id res chain seq x y z
N MET A 1 -3.78 -20.41 95.27
CA MET A 1 -4.34 -19.55 94.22
C MET A 1 -4.31 -20.32 92.90
N ARG A 2 -5.47 -20.59 92.31
CA ARG A 2 -5.59 -21.33 91.04
C ARG A 2 -5.65 -20.33 89.88
N PRO A 3 -4.86 -20.50 88.81
CA PRO A 3 -4.96 -19.64 87.63
C PRO A 3 -6.20 -20.00 86.81
N GLY A 4 -7.04 -19.00 86.53
CA GLY A 4 -8.21 -19.12 85.67
C GLY A 4 -7.80 -19.18 84.20
N THR A 5 -8.22 -20.23 83.51
CA THR A 5 -8.07 -20.38 82.05
C THR A 5 -9.10 -19.52 81.34
N SER A 6 -8.65 -18.52 80.58
CA SER A 6 -9.51 -17.58 79.86
C SER A 6 -10.02 -18.17 78.54
N PRO A 7 -11.35 -18.31 78.32
CA PRO A 7 -11.92 -18.90 77.11
C PRO A 7 -12.06 -17.83 76.02
N GLY A 8 -10.95 -17.47 75.36
CA GLY A 8 -10.95 -16.41 74.33
C GLY A 8 -10.37 -16.78 72.96
N ALA A 9 -9.60 -17.86 72.85
CA ALA A 9 -8.70 -18.05 71.70
C ALA A 9 -9.33 -18.69 70.45
N ALA A 10 -10.47 -19.38 70.56
CA ALA A 10 -11.05 -20.14 69.44
C ALA A 10 -11.80 -19.27 68.41
N ARG A 11 -12.48 -18.19 68.84
CA ARG A 11 -13.22 -17.28 67.93
C ARG A 11 -12.31 -16.36 67.10
N ALA A 12 -11.14 -15.99 67.62
CA ALA A 12 -10.20 -15.10 66.93
C ALA A 12 -9.56 -15.73 65.69
N ARG A 13 -9.40 -17.08 65.67
CA ARG A 13 -8.79 -17.80 64.55
C ARG A 13 -9.68 -17.83 63.30
N GLY A 14 -11.01 -17.88 63.47
CA GLY A 14 -11.96 -17.86 62.35
C GLY A 14 -11.99 -16.51 61.63
N ALA A 15 -11.96 -15.40 62.38
CA ALA A 15 -11.95 -14.05 61.81
C ALA A 15 -10.69 -13.76 60.99
N ALA A 16 -9.52 -14.22 61.46
CA ALA A 16 -8.25 -14.04 60.75
C ALA A 16 -8.24 -14.74 59.37
N LEU A 17 -8.83 -15.93 59.28
CA LEU A 17 -8.94 -16.68 58.02
C LEU A 17 -9.83 -15.95 56.99
N ILE A 18 -10.94 -15.37 57.44
CA ILE A 18 -11.84 -14.59 56.57
C ILE A 18 -11.14 -13.34 56.04
N VAL A 19 -10.43 -12.61 56.91
CA VAL A 19 -9.67 -11.42 56.51
C VAL A 19 -8.57 -11.77 55.51
N PHE A 20 -7.83 -12.87 55.75
CA PHE A 20 -6.79 -13.32 54.82
C PHE A 20 -7.36 -13.70 53.45
N LEU A 21 -8.47 -14.45 53.42
CA LEU A 21 -9.16 -14.81 52.18
C LEU A 21 -9.59 -13.55 51.40
N LEU A 22 -10.16 -12.57 52.10
CA LEU A 22 -10.62 -11.32 51.51
C LEU A 22 -9.46 -10.52 50.90
N VAL A 23 -8.32 -10.44 51.58
CA VAL A 23 -7.11 -9.81 51.04
C VAL A 23 -6.62 -10.54 49.78
N LEU A 24 -6.62 -11.88 49.78
CA LEU A 24 -6.19 -12.67 48.62
C LEU A 24 -7.10 -12.45 47.40
N VAL A 25 -8.42 -12.38 47.62
CA VAL A 25 -9.39 -12.06 46.56
C VAL A 25 -9.18 -10.64 46.02
N LEU A 26 -8.95 -9.65 46.89
CA LEU A 26 -8.68 -8.28 46.45
C LEU A 26 -7.38 -8.16 45.65
N VAL A 27 -6.30 -8.83 46.08
CA VAL A 27 -5.02 -8.82 45.37
C VAL A 27 -5.14 -9.49 44.01
N SER A 28 -5.81 -10.64 43.93
CA SER A 28 -6.02 -11.34 42.64
C SER A 28 -6.90 -10.54 41.68
N ALA A 29 -7.99 -9.93 42.17
CA ALA A 29 -8.82 -9.03 41.37
C ALA A 29 -8.05 -7.81 40.85
N ALA A 30 -7.21 -7.19 41.69
CA ALA A 30 -6.38 -6.05 41.29
C ALA A 30 -5.36 -6.41 40.19
N GLN A 31 -4.74 -7.61 40.27
CA GLN A 31 -3.84 -8.06 39.20
C GLN A 31 -4.58 -8.36 37.89
N LEU A 32 -5.76 -8.98 37.97
CA LEU A 32 -6.58 -9.25 36.78
C LEU A 32 -7.01 -7.95 36.08
N LEU A 33 -7.45 -6.95 36.84
CA LEU A 33 -7.83 -5.64 36.30
C LEU A 33 -6.66 -4.92 35.62
N ARG A 34 -5.45 -5.02 36.19
CA ARG A 34 -4.23 -4.46 35.55
C ARG A 34 -3.91 -5.17 34.24
N GLY A 35 -4.00 -6.51 34.21
CA GLY A 35 -3.78 -7.29 33.00
C GLY A 35 -4.81 -6.97 31.91
N LEU A 36 -6.09 -6.84 32.27
CA LEU A 36 -7.16 -6.47 31.33
C LEU A 36 -6.97 -5.05 30.76
N ASN A 37 -6.60 -4.08 31.59
CA ASN A 37 -6.35 -2.71 31.11
C ASN A 37 -5.17 -2.64 30.16
N GLN A 38 -4.07 -3.35 30.45
CA GLN A 38 -2.90 -3.41 29.55
C GLN A 38 -3.22 -4.10 28.22
N SER A 39 -4.01 -5.17 28.26
CA SER A 39 -4.44 -5.87 27.05
C SER A 39 -5.40 -5.02 26.21
N ALA A 40 -6.32 -4.30 26.85
CA ALA A 40 -7.27 -3.42 26.17
C ALA A 40 -6.58 -2.24 25.48
N THR A 41 -5.59 -1.60 26.12
CA THR A 41 -4.84 -0.49 25.50
C THR A 41 -3.97 -0.99 24.34
N ALA A 42 -3.28 -2.12 24.50
CA ALA A 42 -2.49 -2.72 23.43
C ALA A 42 -3.35 -3.05 22.19
N THR A 43 -4.53 -3.63 22.41
CA THR A 43 -5.47 -3.95 21.33
C THR A 43 -6.00 -2.66 20.67
N GLY A 44 -6.33 -1.64 21.47
CA GLY A 44 -6.80 -0.36 20.97
C GLY A 44 -5.79 0.31 20.03
N HIS A 45 -4.53 0.42 20.45
CA HIS A 45 -3.47 0.98 19.61
C HIS A 45 -3.29 0.20 18.30
N GLN A 46 -3.33 -1.13 18.36
CA GLN A 46 -3.20 -1.96 17.17
C GLN A 46 -4.37 -1.77 16.19
N THR A 47 -5.60 -1.67 16.69
CA THR A 47 -6.77 -1.40 15.83
C THR A 47 -6.71 -0.03 15.18
N GLU A 48 -6.24 0.98 15.91
CA GLU A 48 -6.08 2.34 15.38
C GLU A 48 -4.96 2.41 14.34
N GLU A 49 -3.83 1.75 14.60
CA GLU A 49 -2.71 1.65 13.66
C GLU A 49 -3.15 0.99 12.34
N LEU A 50 -3.89 -0.12 12.41
CA LEU A 50 -4.43 -0.79 11.23
C LEU A 50 -5.42 0.09 10.47
N ALA A 51 -6.30 0.81 11.18
CA ALA A 51 -7.26 1.72 10.56
C ALA A 51 -6.56 2.87 9.82
N ARG A 52 -5.52 3.47 10.43
CA ARG A 52 -4.70 4.51 9.81
C ARG A 52 -3.91 3.98 8.62
N SER A 53 -3.29 2.81 8.75
CA SER A 53 -2.58 2.14 7.65
C SER A 53 -3.49 1.85 6.46
N GLY A 54 -4.71 1.37 6.71
CA GLY A 54 -5.72 1.18 5.67
C GLY A 54 -6.18 2.49 5.01
N ALA A 55 -6.25 3.59 5.76
CA ALA A 55 -6.54 4.91 5.19
C ALA A 55 -5.39 5.42 4.31
N ALA A 56 -4.15 5.29 4.80
CA ALA A 56 -2.93 5.63 4.05
C ALA A 56 -2.85 4.86 2.74
N LEU A 57 -3.12 3.55 2.74
CA LEU A 57 -3.14 2.73 1.52
C LEU A 57 -4.19 3.20 0.52
N ARG A 58 -5.40 3.55 0.97
CA ARG A 58 -6.45 4.07 0.08
C ARG A 58 -6.05 5.42 -0.53
N GLU A 59 -5.47 6.31 0.27
CA GLU A 59 -4.97 7.60 -0.19
C GLU A 59 -3.86 7.42 -1.23
N ALA A 60 -2.89 6.56 -0.97
CA ALA A 60 -1.82 6.22 -1.90
C ALA A 60 -2.37 5.62 -3.21
N LYS A 61 -3.36 4.72 -3.13
CA LYS A 61 -4.04 4.19 -4.33
C LYS A 61 -4.66 5.31 -5.17
N GLN A 62 -5.38 6.25 -4.55
CA GLN A 62 -5.97 7.38 -5.27
C GLN A 62 -4.90 8.30 -5.87
N ALA A 63 -3.83 8.57 -5.13
CA ALA A 63 -2.70 9.37 -5.61
C ALA A 63 -2.02 8.73 -6.83
N LEU A 64 -1.80 7.40 -6.80
CA LEU A 64 -1.23 6.64 -7.91
C LEU A 64 -2.13 6.65 -9.14
N LEU A 65 -3.43 6.41 -8.97
CA LEU A 65 -4.39 6.46 -10.07
C LEU A 65 -4.47 7.87 -10.67
N GLY A 66 -4.46 8.91 -9.82
CA GLY A 66 -4.40 10.30 -10.24
C GLY A 66 -3.13 10.62 -11.03
N ALA A 67 -1.97 10.14 -10.56
CA ALA A 67 -0.70 10.28 -11.26
C ALA A 67 -0.71 9.57 -12.62
N ALA A 68 -1.28 8.36 -12.70
CA ALA A 68 -1.42 7.61 -13.94
C ALA A 68 -2.37 8.29 -14.93
N ILE A 69 -3.46 8.90 -14.45
CA ILE A 69 -4.35 9.73 -15.27
C ILE A 69 -3.61 10.95 -15.79
N ALA A 70 -2.77 11.59 -14.97
CA ALA A 70 -2.12 12.85 -15.27
C ALA A 70 -0.73 12.71 -15.92
N HIS A 71 -0.30 11.50 -16.27
CA HIS A 71 1.08 11.21 -16.68
C HIS A 71 1.63 12.16 -17.76
N ASP A 72 0.81 12.45 -18.78
CA ASP A 72 1.11 13.34 -19.90
C ASP A 72 0.89 14.83 -19.58
N ALA A 73 0.00 15.13 -18.62
CA ALA A 73 -0.40 16.50 -18.30
C ALA A 73 0.74 17.35 -17.70
N TRP A 74 1.75 16.69 -17.12
CA TRP A 74 2.87 17.36 -16.45
C TRP A 74 3.99 17.75 -17.41
N LYS A 75 3.97 17.24 -18.65
CA LYS A 75 4.98 17.57 -19.64
C LYS A 75 4.55 18.81 -20.44
N PRO A 76 5.49 19.69 -20.82
CA PRO A 76 5.21 20.80 -21.74
C PRO A 76 4.56 20.29 -23.04
N ALA A 77 3.68 21.11 -23.61
CA ALA A 77 3.06 20.79 -24.88
C ALA A 77 4.13 20.61 -25.98
N GLY A 78 4.11 19.44 -26.65
CA GLY A 78 5.10 19.07 -27.67
C GLY A 78 6.24 18.17 -27.16
N GLU A 79 6.36 17.95 -25.85
CA GLU A 79 7.38 17.07 -25.26
C GLU A 79 6.85 15.70 -24.85
N VAL A 80 5.54 15.46 -24.96
CA VAL A 80 4.96 14.12 -24.77
C VAL A 80 5.25 13.30 -26.02
N PRO A 81 6.14 12.28 -25.96
CA PRO A 81 6.38 11.42 -27.10
C PRO A 81 5.09 10.69 -27.51
N PRO A 82 4.91 10.40 -28.80
CA PRO A 82 3.79 9.59 -29.27
C PRO A 82 3.74 8.27 -28.47
N GLY A 83 2.59 8.02 -27.83
CA GLY A 83 2.37 6.82 -27.03
C GLY A 83 2.59 6.94 -25.53
N GLU A 84 3.14 8.05 -25.01
CA GLU A 84 3.18 8.29 -23.56
C GLU A 84 1.87 8.89 -23.03
N GLY A 85 0.78 8.13 -23.17
CA GLY A 85 -0.55 8.52 -22.73
C GLY A 85 -0.83 8.26 -21.24
N PRO A 86 -2.09 8.40 -20.80
CA PRO A 86 -2.48 8.00 -19.45
C PRO A 86 -2.30 6.49 -19.24
N GLY A 87 -2.14 6.07 -17.99
CA GLY A 87 -2.07 4.66 -17.59
C GLY A 87 -0.69 4.18 -17.13
N HIS A 88 0.35 5.00 -17.29
CA HIS A 88 1.69 4.70 -16.81
C HIS A 88 1.89 5.14 -15.35
N PHE A 89 2.44 4.25 -14.53
CA PHE A 89 2.95 4.60 -13.20
C PHE A 89 4.40 5.11 -13.30
N SER A 90 4.78 5.99 -12.39
CA SER A 90 6.19 6.35 -12.20
C SER A 90 6.92 5.25 -11.42
N CYS A 91 8.24 5.29 -11.49
CA CYS A 91 9.12 4.38 -10.77
C CYS A 91 9.00 4.51 -9.25
N ALA A 92 9.07 3.39 -8.56
CA ALA A 92 9.22 3.37 -7.11
C ALA A 92 10.55 4.06 -6.74
N ALA A 93 10.56 4.80 -5.63
CA ALA A 93 11.81 5.38 -5.14
C ALA A 93 12.70 4.26 -4.57
N PRO A 94 14.00 4.20 -4.91
CA PRO A 94 14.90 3.15 -4.41
C PRO A 94 15.24 3.32 -2.92
N SER A 95 14.99 4.51 -2.36
CA SER A 95 15.34 4.91 -1.01
C SER A 95 14.29 5.83 -0.40
N THR A 96 14.31 5.95 0.93
CA THR A 96 13.32 6.72 1.71
C THR A 96 13.53 8.24 1.68
N ASP A 97 14.70 8.68 1.23
CA ASP A 97 15.08 10.10 1.09
C ASP A 97 14.41 10.77 -0.12
N LEU A 98 13.89 9.98 -1.07
CA LEU A 98 13.13 10.44 -2.24
C LEU A 98 13.94 11.34 -3.21
N GLU A 99 15.25 11.43 -3.00
CA GLU A 99 16.17 12.26 -3.81
C GLU A 99 16.92 11.44 -4.87
N ALA A 100 16.95 10.12 -4.75
CA ALA A 100 17.55 9.28 -5.76
C ALA A 100 16.58 9.08 -6.94
N ASP A 101 17.00 9.51 -8.14
CA ASP A 101 16.33 9.21 -9.40
C ASP A 101 16.21 7.69 -9.57
N GLY A 102 15.05 7.16 -9.18
CA GLY A 102 14.70 5.78 -9.44
C GLY A 102 14.47 5.62 -10.93
N THR A 103 15.49 5.23 -11.68
CA THR A 103 15.28 4.78 -13.06
C THR A 103 14.65 3.39 -13.00
N CYS A 104 13.48 3.20 -13.64
CA CYS A 104 12.97 1.86 -13.97
C CYS A 104 13.81 1.19 -15.07
N GLY A 105 15.09 1.57 -15.17
CA GLY A 105 15.92 1.29 -16.32
C GLY A 105 16.12 -0.20 -16.54
N SER A 106 16.51 -0.53 -17.77
CA SER A 106 16.72 -1.86 -18.37
C SER A 106 17.62 -2.88 -17.64
N GLY A 107 17.95 -2.67 -16.36
CA GLY A 107 18.70 -3.60 -15.51
C GLY A 107 18.08 -3.87 -14.14
N MET A 108 16.94 -3.25 -13.80
CA MET A 108 16.19 -3.65 -12.61
C MET A 108 15.53 -5.02 -12.87
N PRO A 109 15.55 -5.96 -11.90
CA PRO A 109 14.77 -7.18 -12.00
C PRO A 109 13.30 -6.83 -12.29
N VAL A 110 12.55 -7.79 -12.84
CA VAL A 110 11.20 -7.62 -13.42
C VAL A 110 10.16 -7.03 -12.45
N GLN A 111 10.53 -6.77 -11.18
CA GLN A 111 9.82 -5.93 -10.23
C GLN A 111 10.66 -4.70 -9.85
N SER A 112 10.10 -3.51 -10.05
CA SER A 112 10.54 -2.32 -9.35
C SER A 112 9.80 -2.24 -8.01
N ALA A 113 10.31 -2.92 -6.99
CA ALA A 113 9.91 -2.66 -5.61
C ALA A 113 10.64 -1.42 -5.10
N GLY A 114 9.95 -0.58 -4.34
CA GLY A 114 10.57 0.58 -3.71
C GLY A 114 9.59 1.32 -2.80
N PHE A 115 10.00 2.48 -2.34
CA PHE A 115 9.17 3.31 -1.47
C PHE A 115 8.19 4.16 -2.26
N PHE A 116 7.05 4.40 -1.63
CA PHE A 116 6.11 5.44 -1.99
C PHE A 116 6.38 6.67 -1.10
N PRO A 117 6.37 7.91 -1.61
CA PRO A 117 5.93 8.34 -2.93
C PRO A 117 6.91 7.96 -4.04
N LEU A 118 6.40 7.97 -5.26
CA LEU A 118 7.19 7.70 -6.46
C LEU A 118 8.37 8.68 -6.57
N SER A 119 9.49 8.21 -7.15
CA SER A 119 10.69 9.03 -7.36
C SER A 119 10.32 10.38 -7.98
N ARG A 120 10.91 11.45 -7.46
CA ARG A 120 10.87 12.75 -8.13
C ARG A 120 11.59 12.58 -9.46
N ASP A 121 10.94 12.96 -10.55
CA ASP A 121 11.65 13.28 -11.81
C ASP A 121 11.93 14.78 -11.64
N GLU A 122 13.19 15.12 -11.36
CA GLU A 122 13.65 16.36 -10.70
C GLU A 122 13.08 17.65 -11.36
N ASP A 123 12.75 17.59 -12.66
CA ASP A 123 12.43 18.77 -13.46
C ASP A 123 10.94 19.00 -13.81
N THR A 124 10.01 18.06 -13.58
CA THR A 124 8.64 18.23 -14.15
C THR A 124 7.45 17.74 -13.33
N ARG A 125 7.64 16.92 -12.29
CA ARG A 125 6.49 16.33 -11.57
C ARG A 125 6.36 16.90 -10.15
N PRO A 126 5.16 17.38 -9.75
CA PRO A 126 4.86 17.61 -8.35
C PRO A 126 5.09 16.30 -7.59
N SER A 127 5.94 16.32 -6.58
CA SER A 127 6.13 15.15 -5.72
C SER A 127 4.79 14.80 -5.09
N LEU A 128 4.41 13.52 -5.17
CA LEU A 128 3.28 13.04 -4.38
C LEU A 128 3.63 13.24 -2.90
N PRO A 129 2.64 13.65 -2.06
CA PRO A 129 2.90 13.81 -0.65
C PRO A 129 3.42 12.50 -0.06
N ARG A 130 4.33 12.61 0.91
CA ARG A 130 4.83 11.44 1.62
C ARG A 130 3.70 10.87 2.48
N ILE A 131 3.20 9.70 2.09
CA ILE A 131 2.17 8.98 2.84
C ILE A 131 2.87 7.93 3.71
N LEU A 132 2.58 7.99 5.01
CA LEU A 132 3.07 7.04 6.00
C LEU A 132 1.92 6.18 6.49
N ASP A 133 2.23 4.95 6.89
CA ASP A 133 1.25 4.07 7.53
C ASP A 133 0.96 4.48 8.99
N GLY A 134 0.11 3.69 9.67
CA GLY A 134 -0.30 3.97 11.05
C GLY A 134 0.85 3.91 12.07
N SER A 135 1.97 3.27 11.72
CA SER A 135 3.18 3.18 12.54
C SER A 135 4.16 4.32 12.28
N GLY A 136 3.94 5.11 11.22
CA GLY A 136 4.86 6.14 10.75
C GLY A 136 5.90 5.64 9.74
N SER A 137 5.77 4.41 9.24
CA SER A 137 6.66 3.83 8.23
C SER A 137 6.22 4.24 6.82
N PRO A 138 7.16 4.43 5.87
CA PRO A 138 6.83 4.70 4.48
C PRO A 138 6.10 3.51 3.86
N LEU A 139 5.14 3.81 2.98
CA LEU A 139 4.50 2.78 2.18
C LEU A 139 5.47 2.23 1.14
N VAL A 140 5.22 1.01 0.73
CA VAL A 140 6.00 0.29 -0.27
C VAL A 140 5.15 0.13 -1.51
N PHE A 141 5.76 0.26 -2.67
CA PHE A 141 5.13 0.14 -3.96
C PHE A 141 5.86 -0.89 -4.82
N VAL A 142 5.08 -1.80 -5.41
CA VAL A 142 5.52 -2.73 -6.45
C VAL A 142 4.60 -2.54 -7.62
N MET A 143 5.15 -2.52 -8.83
CA MET A 143 4.35 -2.48 -10.04
C MET A 143 4.79 -3.51 -11.05
N ASP A 144 3.84 -3.85 -11.90
CA ASP A 144 4.10 -4.58 -13.11
C ASP A 144 4.84 -3.68 -14.11
N THR A 145 5.96 -4.18 -14.63
CA THR A 145 6.84 -3.45 -15.56
C THR A 145 6.14 -3.06 -16.86
N HIS A 146 5.10 -3.77 -17.30
CA HIS A 146 4.30 -3.38 -18.48
C HIS A 146 3.49 -2.09 -18.26
N PHE A 147 3.28 -1.69 -17.01
CA PHE A 147 2.56 -0.47 -16.64
C PHE A 147 3.52 0.63 -16.14
N SER A 148 4.83 0.39 -16.22
CA SER A 148 5.85 1.40 -15.94
C SER A 148 6.02 2.37 -17.11
N LYS A 149 6.74 3.48 -16.88
CA LYS A 149 7.08 4.49 -17.90
C LYS A 149 7.93 3.93 -19.06
N GLU A 150 8.58 2.77 -18.87
CA GLU A 150 9.65 2.31 -19.77
C GLU A 150 9.47 0.84 -20.21
N PRO A 151 9.58 0.52 -21.51
CA PRO A 151 9.76 1.45 -22.63
C PRO A 151 8.48 2.25 -22.91
N ALA A 152 8.64 3.48 -23.40
CA ALA A 152 7.61 4.45 -23.81
C ALA A 152 6.68 3.92 -24.92
N ARG A 153 5.92 2.88 -24.60
CA ARG A 153 4.88 2.29 -25.43
C ARG A 153 3.56 2.67 -24.81
N PRO A 154 2.52 2.97 -25.60
CA PRO A 154 1.17 3.10 -25.07
C PRO A 154 0.89 1.95 -24.12
N VAL A 155 0.39 2.22 -22.90
CA VAL A 155 -0.25 1.17 -22.11
C VAL A 155 -1.42 0.67 -22.92
N HIS A 156 -1.20 -0.37 -23.75
CA HIS A 156 -2.30 -0.96 -24.47
C HIS A 156 -3.19 -1.60 -23.43
N LEU A 157 -4.46 -1.21 -23.43
CA LEU A 157 -5.52 -1.74 -22.55
C LEU A 157 -5.72 -3.26 -22.70
N GLY A 158 -5.03 -3.90 -23.65
CA GLY A 158 -4.99 -5.35 -23.85
C GLY A 158 -3.85 -6.08 -23.13
N HIS A 159 -2.90 -5.39 -22.49
CA HIS A 159 -1.86 -6.09 -21.73
C HIS A 159 -2.46 -6.76 -20.50
N THR A 160 -2.17 -8.05 -20.35
CA THR A 160 -2.49 -8.79 -19.13
C THR A 160 -1.37 -8.54 -18.12
N PRO A 161 -1.67 -8.08 -16.89
CA PRO A 161 -0.66 -7.99 -15.85
C PRO A 161 -0.05 -9.36 -15.55
N ARG A 162 1.27 -9.38 -15.41
CA ARG A 162 2.10 -10.49 -14.95
C ARG A 162 2.26 -10.51 -13.44
N LEU A 163 2.16 -9.36 -12.78
CA LEU A 163 2.15 -9.26 -11.32
C LEU A 163 0.89 -9.93 -10.76
N LEU A 164 1.07 -10.88 -9.86
CA LEU A 164 0.02 -11.68 -9.24
C LEU A 164 -0.03 -11.41 -7.73
N LEU A 165 -1.22 -11.25 -7.17
CA LEU A 165 -1.48 -11.31 -5.73
C LEU A 165 -2.47 -12.44 -5.46
N ASP A 166 -2.06 -13.44 -4.70
CA ASP A 166 -2.85 -14.65 -4.44
C ASP A 166 -3.36 -15.33 -5.74
N GLY A 167 -2.54 -15.27 -6.79
CA GLY A 167 -2.89 -15.79 -8.13
C GLY A 167 -3.80 -14.88 -8.95
N VAL A 168 -4.18 -13.70 -8.45
CA VAL A 168 -4.99 -12.71 -9.17
C VAL A 168 -4.09 -11.68 -9.84
N PRO A 169 -4.25 -11.40 -11.15
CA PRO A 169 -3.46 -10.39 -11.85
C PRO A 169 -3.80 -8.97 -11.38
N VAL A 170 -2.75 -8.21 -11.05
CA VAL A 170 -2.81 -6.83 -10.54
C VAL A 170 -1.79 -5.97 -11.28
N VAL A 171 -2.04 -4.67 -11.44
CA VAL A 171 -1.08 -3.76 -12.10
C VAL A 171 -0.04 -3.23 -11.13
N ALA A 172 -0.40 -3.13 -9.86
CA ALA A 172 0.49 -2.71 -8.79
C ALA A 172 0.00 -3.17 -7.42
N LEU A 173 0.92 -3.17 -6.46
CA LEU A 173 0.71 -3.46 -5.05
C LEU A 173 1.24 -2.31 -4.21
N LEU A 174 0.49 -1.99 -3.16
CA LEU A 174 0.90 -1.10 -2.09
C LEU A 174 0.97 -1.87 -0.80
N PHE A 175 2.05 -1.71 -0.04
CA PHE A 175 2.21 -2.31 1.27
C PHE A 175 2.36 -1.25 2.37
N ALA A 176 1.65 -1.46 3.46
CA ALA A 176 1.84 -0.75 4.72
C ALA A 176 2.50 -1.74 5.69
N PRO A 177 3.82 -1.61 5.94
CA PRO A 177 4.54 -2.55 6.79
C PRO A 177 4.07 -2.51 8.26
N GLY A 178 3.59 -1.39 8.77
CA GLY A 178 3.31 -1.23 10.18
C GLY A 178 4.56 -1.33 11.07
N ALA A 179 4.35 -1.32 12.39
CA ALA A 179 5.44 -1.34 13.35
C ALA A 179 6.24 -2.66 13.33
N VAL A 180 7.56 -2.60 13.46
CA VAL A 180 8.41 -3.79 13.59
C VAL A 180 8.06 -4.53 14.89
N ARG A 181 7.78 -5.84 14.80
CA ARG A 181 7.41 -6.71 15.92
C ARG A 181 8.47 -7.77 16.18
N ALA A 182 8.82 -7.93 17.45
CA ALA A 182 9.66 -9.02 17.97
C ALA A 182 10.93 -9.26 17.11
N ASN A 183 10.99 -10.40 16.42
CA ASN A 183 12.16 -10.88 15.67
C ASN A 183 12.12 -10.49 14.18
N GLN A 184 11.21 -9.61 13.77
CA GLN A 184 11.19 -9.09 12.40
C GLN A 184 12.46 -8.27 12.13
N SER A 185 13.19 -8.61 11.06
CA SER A 185 14.34 -7.83 10.59
C SER A 185 13.89 -6.97 9.42
N ARG A 186 13.71 -5.66 9.67
CA ARG A 186 13.34 -4.67 8.64
C ARG A 186 14.39 -3.57 8.63
N PRO A 187 15.45 -3.67 7.82
CA PRO A 187 16.48 -2.65 7.78
C PRO A 187 15.90 -1.33 7.28
N GLN A 188 15.86 -0.31 8.15
CA GLN A 188 15.30 1.01 7.82
C GLN A 188 16.05 1.74 6.68
N ASN A 189 17.31 1.35 6.42
CA ASN A 189 18.24 2.06 5.53
C ASN A 189 18.87 1.17 4.44
N ALA A 190 18.40 -0.06 4.23
CA ALA A 190 18.91 -0.90 3.14
C ALA A 190 18.10 -0.63 1.84
N PRO A 191 18.70 -0.82 0.65
CA PRO A 191 17.94 -0.87 -0.59
C PRO A 191 16.79 -1.86 -0.41
N PHE A 192 15.60 -1.47 -0.83
CA PHE A 192 14.35 -2.14 -0.49
C PHE A 192 14.39 -3.63 -0.83
N ALA A 193 14.62 -4.45 0.19
CA ALA A 193 14.59 -5.89 0.14
C ALA A 193 13.15 -6.31 0.41
N ILE A 194 12.36 -6.50 -0.64
CA ILE A 194 10.95 -6.92 -0.52
C ILE A 194 10.81 -8.22 0.26
N GLU A 195 11.86 -9.04 0.26
CA GLU A 195 11.99 -10.24 1.08
C GLU A 195 11.88 -10.01 2.59
N HIS A 196 12.02 -8.77 3.06
CA HIS A 196 11.82 -8.39 4.47
C HIS A 196 10.40 -7.88 4.76
N HIS A 197 9.53 -7.90 3.76
CA HIS A 197 8.14 -7.46 3.83
C HIS A 197 7.22 -8.61 3.42
N LEU A 198 5.97 -8.59 3.89
CA LEU A 198 4.94 -9.63 3.74
C LEU A 198 5.19 -10.96 4.48
N GLU A 199 6.35 -11.14 5.10
CA GLU A 199 6.65 -12.20 6.08
C GLU A 199 6.32 -13.62 5.63
N ASP A 200 6.42 -13.85 4.33
CA ASP A 200 6.21 -15.16 3.71
C ASP A 200 7.44 -15.52 2.89
N PRO A 201 8.05 -16.71 3.10
CA PRO A 201 9.12 -17.21 2.25
C PRO A 201 8.78 -17.21 0.75
N ASP A 202 7.50 -17.34 0.41
CA ASP A 202 7.02 -17.30 -0.97
C ASP A 202 7.20 -15.91 -1.62
N ASN A 203 7.39 -14.84 -0.83
CA ASN A 203 7.61 -13.48 -1.33
C ASN A 203 9.13 -13.13 -1.43
N ILE A 204 10.04 -14.07 -1.12
CA ILE A 204 11.50 -13.85 -1.01
C ILE A 204 12.26 -14.25 -2.29
N ASP A 205 11.59 -14.83 -3.28
CA ASP A 205 12.24 -15.41 -4.47
C ASP A 205 12.49 -14.40 -5.61
N GLY A 206 12.02 -13.15 -5.45
CA GLY A 206 12.14 -12.11 -6.46
C GLY A 206 11.29 -12.38 -7.70
N ASP A 207 10.22 -13.18 -7.58
CA ASP A 207 9.27 -13.45 -8.64
C ASP A 207 8.05 -12.49 -8.61
N VAL A 208 7.19 -12.59 -9.63
CA VAL A 208 6.05 -11.68 -9.81
C VAL A 208 4.80 -12.12 -9.02
N ARG A 209 4.94 -13.06 -8.08
CA ARG A 209 3.85 -13.70 -7.34
C ARG A 209 3.95 -13.34 -5.87
N TYR A 210 3.01 -12.51 -5.46
CA TYR A 210 2.86 -12.15 -4.06
C TYR A 210 1.72 -12.93 -3.44
N VAL A 211 1.91 -13.33 -2.19
CA VAL A 211 0.87 -13.97 -1.36
C VAL A 211 0.51 -13.03 -0.23
N THR A 212 -0.78 -12.86 0.04
CA THR A 212 -1.22 -12.10 1.23
C THR A 212 -0.68 -12.78 2.48
N PRO A 213 -0.16 -12.02 3.47
CA PRO A 213 0.40 -12.62 4.67
C PRO A 213 -0.66 -13.46 5.39
N ARG A 214 -0.40 -14.76 5.53
CA ARG A 214 -1.33 -15.70 6.21
C ARG A 214 -1.03 -15.87 7.70
N GLN A 215 0.08 -15.29 8.18
CA GLN A 215 0.56 -15.51 9.54
C GLN A 215 -0.09 -14.57 10.55
N VAL A 216 -0.38 -15.09 11.74
CA VAL A 216 -1.01 -14.35 12.86
C VAL A 216 -0.14 -13.18 13.35
N LEU A 217 1.16 -13.22 13.06
CA LEU A 217 2.11 -12.18 13.47
C LEU A 217 2.31 -11.07 12.43
N ALA A 218 1.86 -11.29 11.19
CA ALA A 218 2.00 -10.31 10.12
C ALA A 218 1.07 -9.12 10.39
N ASN A 219 1.67 -7.95 10.56
CA ASN A 219 0.96 -6.67 10.66
C ASN A 219 1.01 -5.86 9.37
N ASP A 220 1.49 -6.48 8.30
CA ASP A 220 1.56 -5.89 6.98
C ASP A 220 0.16 -5.87 6.37
N LEU A 221 -0.23 -4.72 5.83
CA LEU A 221 -1.42 -4.60 5.00
C LEU A 221 -1.00 -4.47 3.55
N VAL A 222 -1.70 -5.18 2.67
CA VAL A 222 -1.53 -5.06 1.22
C VAL A 222 -2.80 -4.51 0.59
N LEU A 223 -2.63 -3.61 -0.38
CA LEU A 223 -3.71 -3.12 -1.23
C LEU A 223 -3.31 -3.27 -2.69
N ALA A 224 -4.12 -4.04 -3.43
CA ALA A 224 -3.95 -4.20 -4.87
C ALA A 224 -4.58 -3.05 -5.66
N ILE A 225 -3.89 -2.68 -6.73
CA ILE A 225 -4.44 -1.92 -7.85
C ILE A 225 -4.65 -2.91 -8.99
N THR A 226 -5.91 -3.15 -9.33
CA THR A 226 -6.26 -4.07 -10.41
C THR A 226 -6.22 -3.36 -11.75
N HIS A 227 -6.20 -4.14 -12.83
CA HIS A 227 -6.34 -3.58 -14.17
C HIS A 227 -7.68 -2.83 -14.33
N ILE A 228 -8.76 -3.32 -13.70
CA ILE A 228 -10.08 -2.66 -13.73
C ILE A 228 -10.03 -1.29 -13.04
N ASP A 229 -9.34 -1.17 -11.90
CA ASP A 229 -9.18 0.12 -11.21
C ASP A 229 -8.51 1.14 -12.13
N LEU A 230 -7.43 0.74 -12.78
CA LEU A 230 -6.68 1.60 -13.71
C LEU A 230 -7.54 2.00 -14.91
N LEU A 231 -8.22 1.05 -15.56
CA LEU A 231 -9.10 1.31 -16.70
C LEU A 231 -10.24 2.26 -16.33
N CYS A 232 -10.88 2.05 -15.18
CA CYS A 232 -11.95 2.93 -14.69
C CYS A 232 -11.45 4.36 -14.45
N ALA A 233 -10.22 4.51 -13.95
CA ALA A 233 -9.59 5.79 -13.72
C ALA A 233 -9.28 6.54 -15.03
N ILE A 234 -8.71 5.87 -16.03
CA ILE A 234 -8.23 6.52 -17.26
C ILE A 234 -9.28 6.68 -18.36
N ARG A 235 -10.31 5.82 -18.40
CA ARG A 235 -11.32 5.80 -19.48
C ARG A 235 -12.00 7.15 -19.73
N PRO A 236 -12.40 7.96 -18.72
CA PRO A 236 -12.98 9.28 -18.98
C PRO A 236 -12.04 10.21 -19.75
N ARG A 237 -10.74 10.17 -19.44
CA ARG A 237 -9.71 10.98 -20.13
C ARG A 237 -9.50 10.52 -21.57
N VAL A 238 -9.42 9.21 -21.79
CA VAL A 238 -9.31 8.62 -23.14
C VAL A 238 -10.52 8.97 -24.00
N ARG A 239 -11.72 8.88 -23.44
CA ARG A 239 -12.96 9.28 -24.14
C ARG A 239 -12.96 10.77 -24.49
N ALA A 240 -12.49 11.64 -23.61
CA ALA A 240 -12.40 13.07 -23.90
C ALA A 240 -11.43 13.36 -25.05
N ALA A 241 -10.27 12.69 -25.07
CA ALA A 241 -9.30 12.80 -26.16
C ALA A 241 -9.87 12.33 -27.51
N ARG A 242 -10.67 11.24 -27.51
CA ARG A 242 -11.40 10.77 -28.68
C ARG A 242 -12.34 11.80 -29.26
N VAL A 243 -13.16 12.42 -28.41
CA VAL A 243 -14.11 13.46 -28.83
C VAL A 243 -13.37 14.64 -29.46
N LEU A 244 -12.22 15.04 -28.90
CA LEU A 244 -11.38 16.09 -29.49
C LEU A 244 -10.81 15.68 -30.85
N GLN A 245 -10.38 14.43 -31.02
CA GLN A 245 -9.90 13.91 -32.30
C GLN A 245 -11.01 13.93 -33.36
N GLU A 246 -12.21 13.48 -33.02
CA GLU A 246 -13.36 13.48 -33.93
C GLU A 246 -13.73 14.92 -34.33
N ALA A 247 -13.74 15.86 -33.38
CA ALA A 247 -13.98 17.27 -33.66
C ALA A 247 -12.89 17.88 -34.57
N PHE A 248 -11.62 17.60 -34.30
CA PHE A 248 -10.48 18.05 -35.10
C PHE A 248 -10.53 17.52 -36.53
N ASN A 249 -10.92 16.26 -36.72
CA ASN A 249 -11.07 15.65 -38.05
C ASN A 249 -12.18 16.30 -38.88
N LEU A 250 -13.26 16.75 -38.24
CA LEU A 250 -14.36 17.44 -38.89
C LEU A 250 -14.03 18.92 -39.17
N ASN A 251 -13.28 19.55 -38.26
CA ASN A 251 -12.90 20.95 -38.34
C ASN A 251 -11.47 21.15 -37.81
N PRO A 252 -10.46 21.31 -38.69
CA PRO A 252 -9.08 21.55 -38.27
C PRO A 252 -8.86 22.83 -37.45
N ALA A 253 -9.84 23.74 -37.38
CA ALA A 253 -9.80 24.90 -36.48
C ALA A 253 -10.19 24.56 -35.03
N SER A 254 -10.70 23.37 -34.74
CA SER A 254 -10.92 22.87 -33.38
C SER A 254 -9.58 22.62 -32.68
N PRO A 255 -9.54 22.62 -31.33
CA PRO A 255 -8.34 22.25 -30.59
C PRO A 255 -7.85 20.86 -31.01
N PRO A 256 -6.54 20.67 -31.26
CA PRO A 256 -6.02 19.36 -31.57
C PRO A 256 -6.19 18.42 -30.37
N PRO A 257 -6.37 17.11 -30.61
CA PRO A 257 -6.36 16.13 -29.55
C PRO A 257 -4.98 16.07 -28.88
N PRO A 258 -4.88 15.52 -27.66
CA PRO A 258 -3.59 15.30 -27.03
C PRO A 258 -2.66 14.46 -27.92
N ALA A 259 -1.38 14.84 -27.98
CA ALA A 259 -0.38 14.21 -28.86
C ALA A 259 -0.26 12.68 -28.69
N TRP A 260 -0.57 12.15 -27.50
CA TRP A 260 -0.54 10.72 -27.21
C TRP A 260 -1.70 9.92 -27.83
N TYR A 261 -2.84 10.56 -28.15
CA TYR A 261 -4.05 9.86 -28.58
C TYR A 261 -3.96 9.32 -30.01
N GLY A 262 -3.15 9.93 -30.87
CA GLY A 262 -3.01 9.55 -32.29
C GLY A 262 -2.18 8.29 -32.56
N GLY A 263 -1.58 7.65 -31.54
CA GLY A 263 -0.80 6.44 -31.71
C GLY A 263 -1.68 5.20 -31.93
N GLU A 264 -1.19 4.24 -32.73
CA GLU A 264 -1.88 2.98 -33.09
C GLU A 264 -2.40 2.17 -31.88
N GLY A 265 -1.93 2.44 -30.65
CA GLY A 265 -2.32 1.69 -29.45
C GLY A 265 -3.65 2.05 -28.80
N TRP A 266 -4.24 3.22 -29.07
CA TRP A 266 -5.46 3.68 -28.39
C TRP A 266 -6.75 3.49 -29.20
N ASN A 267 -6.65 3.37 -30.52
CA ASN A 267 -7.81 3.29 -31.41
C ASN A 267 -8.51 1.92 -31.37
N ASP A 268 -7.80 0.85 -30.99
CA ASP A 268 -8.33 -0.52 -31.03
C ASP A 268 -8.93 -1.01 -29.70
N ALA A 269 -8.71 -0.31 -28.59
CA ALA A 269 -9.16 -0.76 -27.27
C ALA A 269 -10.70 -0.71 -27.09
N ASP A 270 -11.39 0.10 -27.89
CA ASP A 270 -12.86 0.13 -27.97
C ASP A 270 -13.41 -0.91 -28.96
N GLY A 271 -12.53 -1.53 -29.78
CA GLY A 271 -12.85 -2.47 -30.85
C GLY A 271 -13.14 -3.90 -30.39
N ALA A 272 -13.20 -4.16 -29.08
CA ALA A 272 -13.86 -5.34 -28.54
C ALA A 272 -15.38 -5.21 -28.78
N GLY A 273 -15.76 -5.35 -30.05
CA GLY A 273 -17.10 -5.61 -30.52
C GLY A 273 -17.57 -6.89 -29.86
N GLY A 274 -18.16 -6.73 -28.67
CA GLY A 274 -19.20 -7.62 -28.21
C GLY A 274 -20.32 -7.54 -29.24
N THR A 275 -20.29 -8.44 -30.22
CA THR A 275 -21.52 -8.90 -30.88
C THR A 275 -22.45 -9.36 -29.77
N ARG A 276 -23.43 -8.51 -29.44
CA ARG A 276 -24.62 -8.91 -28.70
C ARG A 276 -25.47 -9.84 -29.56
#